data_AF-X6GJJ3-F1
#
_entry.id   AF-X6GJJ3-F1
#
_cell.length_a   1.000
_cell.length_b   1.000
_cell.length_c   1.000
_cell.angle_alpha   90.00
_cell.angle_beta   90.00
_cell.angle_gamma   90.00
#
_symmetry.space_group_name_H-M   'P 1'
#
loop_
_entity.id
_entity.type
_entity.pdbx_description
1 polymer ?
#
loop_
_entity_poly.entity_id
_entity_poly.type
_entity_poly.pdbx_seq_one_letter_code
_entity_poly.pdbx_strand_id
1 'polypeptide(L)' 'MNEKLTTLSKRLKDEQRDLLLAAAEQNTLPSASTIQRVAMLELNIAAIENTLADEK' A
#
# COMPACT_ATOMS: atom_id res chain seq x y z
N MET A 1 -8.26 -4.04 18.30
CA MET A 1 -8.15 -3.07 17.19
C MET A 1 -6.88 -3.34 16.40
N ASN A 2 -5.74 -3.41 17.09
CA ASN A 2 -4.42 -3.79 16.58
C ASN A 2 -4.38 -4.94 15.54
N GLU A 3 -5.01 -6.10 15.80
CA GLU A 3 -5.05 -7.21 14.83
C GLU A 3 -5.79 -6.88 13.52
N LYS A 4 -6.88 -6.11 13.61
CA LYS A 4 -7.65 -5.68 12.44
C LYS A 4 -6.85 -4.69 11.59
N LEU A 5 -6.17 -3.73 12.24
CA LEU A 5 -5.30 -2.76 11.58
C LEU A 5 -4.08 -3.45 10.94
N THR A 6 -3.48 -4.42 11.63
CA THR A 6 -2.38 -5.24 11.09
C THR A 6 -2.83 -6.04 9.86
N THR A 7 -4.02 -6.64 9.92
CA THR A 7 -4.60 -7.38 8.79
C THR A 7 -4.87 -6.45 7.59
N LEU A 8 -5.38 -5.25 7.85
CA LEU A 8 -5.61 -4.25 6.81
C LEU A 8 -4.30 -3.76 6.18
N SER A 9 -3.30 -3.42 7.00
CA SER A 9 -1.97 -3.01 6.52
C SER A 9 -1.36 -4.07 5.60
N LYS A 10 -1.45 -5.35 5.99
CA LYS A 10 -0.98 -6.47 5.15
C LYS A 10 -1.66 -6.48 3.78
N ARG A 11 -3.00 -6.39 3.73
CA ARG A 11 -3.75 -6.40 2.46
C ARG A 11 -3.40 -5.23 1.56
N LEU A 12 -3.19 -4.04 2.14
CA LEU A 12 -2.80 -2.85 1.36
C LEU A 12 -1.37 -2.98 0.80
N LYS A 13 -0.45 -3.55 1.57
CA LYS A 13 0.92 -3.85 1.10
C LYS A 13 0.92 -4.88 -0.02
N ASP A 14 0.11 -5.93 0.10
CA ASP A 14 -0.03 -6.96 -0.93
C ASP A 14 -0.56 -6.34 -2.24
N GLU A 15 -1.62 -5.52 -2.20
CA GLU A 15 -2.14 -4.81 -3.37
C GLU A 15 -1.12 -3.83 -3.98
N GLN A 16 -0.42 -3.06 -3.15
CA GLN A 16 0.59 -2.12 -3.64
C GLN A 16 1.73 -2.87 -4.36
N ARG A 17 2.16 -4.00 -3.81
CA ARG A 17 3.16 -4.88 -4.42
C ARG A 17 2.68 -5.41 -5.76
N ASP A 18 1.45 -5.89 -5.85
CA ASP A 18 0.88 -6.45 -7.08
C ASP A 18 0.80 -5.39 -8.19
N LEU A 19 0.40 -4.15 -7.86
CA LEU A 19 0.39 -3.03 -8.80
C LEU A 19 1.79 -2.68 -9.31
N LEU A 20 2.79 -2.67 -8.42
CA LEU A 20 4.19 -2.41 -8.79
C LEU A 20 4.77 -3.51 -9.68
N LEU A 21 4.46 -4.78 -9.39
CA LEU A 21 4.88 -5.92 -10.21
C LEU A 21 4.23 -5.86 -11.60
N ALA A 22 2.92 -5.65 -11.68
CA ALA A 22 2.21 -5.51 -12.95
C ALA A 22 2.70 -4.31 -13.78
N ALA A 23 3.15 -3.23 -13.13
CA ALA A 23 3.78 -2.11 -13.80
C ALA A 23 5.18 -2.46 -14.32
N ALA A 24 5.98 -3.17 -13.53
CA ALA A 24 7.33 -3.60 -13.92
C ALA A 24 7.31 -4.55 -15.13
N GLU A 25 6.32 -5.43 -15.22
CA GLU A 25 6.14 -6.36 -16.35
C GLU A 25 5.91 -5.64 -17.69
N GLN A 26 5.32 -4.45 -17.68
CA GLN A 26 5.02 -3.69 -18.90
C GLN A 26 6.24 -3.00 -19.51
N ASN A 27 7.43 -3.10 -18.89
CA ASN A 27 8.71 -2.51 -19.32
C ASN A 27 8.59 -1.04 -19.79
N THR A 28 7.64 -0.32 -19.21
CA THR A 28 7.29 1.06 -19.51
C THR A 28 6.82 1.72 -18.21
N LEU A 29 6.78 3.05 -18.18
CA LEU A 29 6.27 3.75 -17.01
C LEU A 29 4.78 3.40 -16.82
N PRO A 30 4.33 3.02 -15.61
CA PRO A 30 2.90 2.87 -15.35
C PRO A 30 2.15 4.18 -15.64
N SER A 31 0.86 4.05 -15.96
CA SER A 31 -0.01 5.22 -16.14
C SER A 31 -0.01 6.11 -14.90
N ALA A 32 -0.27 7.41 -15.09
CA ALA A 32 -0.39 8.36 -13.99
C ALA A 32 -1.42 7.91 -12.93
N SER A 33 -2.51 7.27 -13.36
CA SER A 33 -3.50 6.68 -12.46
C SER A 33 -2.96 5.54 -11.61
N THR A 34 -2.11 4.67 -12.16
CA THR A 34 -1.45 3.58 -11.41
C THR A 34 -0.45 4.16 -10.42
N ILE A 35 0.37 5.14 -10.82
CA ILE A 35 1.32 5.82 -9.93
C ILE A 35 0.56 6.47 -8.75
N GLN A 36 -0.53 7.18 -9.04
CA GLN A 36 -1.36 7.81 -8.01
C GLN A 36 -1.97 6.76 -7.06
N ARG A 37 -2.46 5.63 -7.60
CA ARG A 37 -3.02 4.55 -6.78
C ARG A 37 -1.98 3.95 -5.84
N VAL A 38 -0.77 3.69 -6.32
CA VAL A 38 0.36 3.20 -5.49
C VAL A 38 0.72 4.20 -4.38
N ALA A 39 0.79 5.49 -4.71
CA ALA A 39 1.07 6.55 -3.73
C ALA A 39 -0.03 6.65 -2.66
N MET A 40 -1.30 6.54 -3.05
CA MET A 40 -2.42 6.53 -2.10
C MET A 40 -2.38 5.30 -1.18
N LEU A 41 -2.01 4.14 -1.69
CA LEU A 41 -1.82 2.94 -0.86
C LEU A 41 -0.71 3.18 0.18
N GLU A 42 0.41 3.77 -0.23
CA GLU A 42 1.52 4.09 0.68
C GLU A 42 1.09 5.01 1.84
N LEU A 43 0.34 6.08 1.52
CA LEU A 43 -0.18 7.00 2.53
C LEU A 43 -1.09 6.30 3.55
N ASN A 44 -1.94 5.39 3.09
CA ASN A 44 -2.83 4.62 3.97
C ASN A 44 -2.06 3.62 4.83
N ILE A 45 -1.05 2.97 4.28
CA ILE A 45 -0.18 2.04 5.01
C ILE A 45 0.55 2.79 6.12
N ALA A 46 1.17 3.93 5.80
CA ALA A 46 1.87 4.76 6.78
C ALA A 46 0.93 5.26 7.90
N ALA A 47 -0.30 5.67 7.56
CA ALA A 47 -1.30 6.09 8.55
C ALA A 47 -1.67 4.94 9.51
N ILE A 48 -1.84 3.72 9.00
CA ILE A 48 -2.13 2.54 9.83
C ILE A 48 -0.92 2.19 10.72
N GLU A 49 0.29 2.23 10.17
CA GLU A 49 1.51 1.94 10.93
C GLU A 49 1.75 2.93 12.06
N ASN A 50 1.51 4.22 11.82
CA ASN A 50 1.56 5.24 12.86
C ASN A 50 0.50 4.98 13.94
N THR A 51 -0.74 4.67 13.55
CA THR A 51 -1.81 4.34 14.51
C THR A 51 -1.45 3.12 15.36
N LEU A 52 -0.85 2.09 14.75
CA LEU A 52 -0.38 0.89 15.45
C LEU A 52 0.80 1.17 16.39
N ALA A 53 1.65 2.13 16.06
CA ALA A 53 2.76 2.56 16.91
C ALA A 53 2.28 3.34 18.14
N ASP A 54 1.26 4.19 17.97
CA ASP A 54 0.66 4.98 19.06
C ASP A 54 -0.17 4.13 20.03
N GLU A 55 -0.68 2.97 19.59
CA GLU A 55 -1.43 2.01 20.43
C GLU A 55 -0.54 1.05 21.25
N LYS A 56 0.79 1.14 21.16
CA LYS A 56 1.75 0.29 21.91
C LYS A 56 2.20 0.92 23.22
#